data_AF-A0A7J8M186-F1
#
_entry.id   AF-A0A7J8M186-F1
#
_cell.length_a   1.000
_cell.length_b   1.000
_cell.length_c   1.000
_cell.angle_alpha   90.00
_cell.angle_beta   90.00
_cell.angle_gamma   90.00
#
_symmetry.space_group_name_H-M   'P 1'
#
loop_
_entity.id
_entity.type
_entity.pdbx_description
1 polymer ?
#
loop_
_entity_poly.entity_id
_entity_poly.type
_entity_poly.pdbx_seq_one_letter_code
_entity_poly.pdbx_strand_id
1 'polypeptide(L)' 'VVAAVGFKGQRLEIPHDLNPQVAAIIEDCWANEPWKRPSFSNIMDRLKSLIKPSTP' A
#
# COMPACT_ATOMS: atom_id res chain seq x y z
N VAL A 1 11.07 -1.79 14.27
CA VAL A 1 9.78 -1.53 14.96
C VAL A 1 8.99 -0.53 14.13
N VAL A 2 8.11 -0.99 13.24
CA VAL A 2 7.21 -0.11 12.46
C VAL A 2 5.88 -0.05 13.21
N ALA A 3 5.86 0.63 14.35
CA ALA A 3 4.74 0.59 15.29
C ALA A 3 4.36 1.97 15.88
N ALA A 4 4.54 3.05 15.11
CA ALA A 4 4.26 4.41 15.60
C ALA A 4 3.17 5.19 14.83
N VAL A 5 2.51 4.60 13.83
CA VAL A 5 1.46 5.29 13.04
C VAL A 5 0.05 4.75 13.30
N GLY A 6 -0.10 3.74 14.15
CA GLY A 6 -1.41 3.13 14.47
C GLY A 6 -2.21 3.83 15.56
N PHE A 7 -1.60 4.73 16.34
CA PHE A 7 -2.17 5.15 17.64
C PHE A 7 -2.98 6.45 17.64
N LYS A 8 -3.16 7.10 16.48
CA LYS A 8 -3.93 8.36 16.40
C LYS A 8 -4.75 8.54 15.12
N GLY A 9 -4.88 7.52 14.29
CA GLY A 9 -5.50 7.64 12.96
C GLY A 9 -4.73 8.55 11.98
N GLN A 10 -3.59 9.13 12.40
CA GLN A 10 -2.71 9.88 11.54
C GLN A 10 -1.84 8.91 10.74
N ARG A 11 -2.25 8.69 9.50
CA ARG A 11 -1.45 8.01 8.48
C ARG A 11 -0.50 9.04 7.87
N LEU A 12 0.65 8.56 7.39
CA LEU A 12 1.56 9.40 6.61
C LEU A 12 0.80 9.90 5.37
N GLU A 13 0.91 11.19 5.05
CA GLU A 13 0.43 11.70 3.77
C GLU A 13 1.12 10.92 2.65
N ILE A 14 0.31 10.34 1.76
CA ILE A 14 0.85 9.67 0.58
C ILE A 14 1.35 10.78 -0.35
N PRO A 15 2.67 10.86 -0.63
CA PRO A 15 3.19 11.93 -1.46
C PRO A 15 2.57 11.84 -2.85
N HIS A 16 2.18 12.98 -3.42
CA HIS A 16 1.54 13.04 -4.75
C HIS A 16 2.45 12.57 -5.91
N ASP A 17 3.75 12.44 -5.65
CA ASP A 17 4.75 11.90 -6.59
C ASP A 17 4.75 10.36 -6.63
N LEU A 18 4.03 9.70 -5.70
CA LEU A 18 3.92 8.26 -5.68
C LEU A 18 3.02 7.75 -6.81
N ASN A 19 3.39 6.63 -7.43
CA ASN A 19 2.55 6.01 -8.45
C ASN A 19 1.13 5.74 -7.89
N PRO A 20 0.05 6.17 -8.57
CA PRO A 20 -1.32 6.04 -8.09
C PRO A 20 -1.72 4.59 -7.79
N GLN A 21 -1.09 3.61 -8.44
CA GLN A 21 -1.31 2.19 -8.16
C GLN A 21 -0.70 1.76 -6.82
N VAL A 22 0.47 2.31 -6.46
CA VAL A 22 1.09 2.05 -5.15
C VAL A 22 0.30 2.75 -4.05
N ALA A 23 -0.19 3.97 -4.31
CA ALA A 23 -1.07 4.70 -3.38
C ALA A 23 -2.33 3.89 -3.05
N ALA A 24 -3.00 3.34 -4.06
CA ALA A 24 -4.19 2.50 -3.87
C ALA A 24 -3.90 1.24 -3.03
N ILE A 25 -2.74 0.58 -3.23
CA ILE A 25 -2.35 -0.58 -2.42
C ILE A 25 -2.17 -0.17 -0.95
N ILE A 26 -1.55 0.98 -0.68
CA ILE A 26 -1.35 1.50 0.67
C ILE A 26 -2.70 1.80 1.34
N GLU A 27 -3.62 2.43 0.62
CA GLU A 27 -4.98 2.70 1.11
C GLU A 27 -5.76 1.42 1.43
N ASP A 28 -5.74 0.43 0.53
CA ASP A 28 -6.35 -0.89 0.73
C ASP A 28 -5.75 -1.60 1.96
N CYS A 29 -4.42 -1.54 2.13
CA CYS A 29 -3.75 -2.11 3.31
C CYS A 29 -4.13 -1.40 4.61
N TRP A 30 -4.45 -0.12 4.53
CA TRP A 30 -4.91 0.68 5.65
C TRP A 30 -6.42 0.58 5.90
N ALA A 31 -7.17 -0.33 5.27
CA ALA A 31 -8.57 -0.51 5.61
C ALA A 31 -8.79 -0.75 7.12
N ASN A 32 -9.77 -0.06 7.72
CA ASN A 32 -10.12 -0.24 9.14
C ASN A 32 -10.63 -1.66 9.41
N GLU A 33 -11.33 -2.22 8.42
CA GLU A 33 -11.90 -3.54 8.47
C GLU A 33 -10.83 -4.59 8.07
N PRO A 34 -10.49 -5.54 8.96
CA PRO A 34 -9.42 -6.52 8.71
C PRO A 34 -9.70 -7.42 7.50
N TRP A 35 -10.97 -7.66 7.15
CA TRP A 35 -11.34 -8.45 5.97
C TRP A 35 -11.25 -7.70 4.64
N LYS A 36 -11.21 -6.36 4.67
CA LYS A 36 -10.98 -5.53 3.48
C LYS A 36 -9.50 -5.41 3.14
N ARG A 37 -8.63 -5.77 4.08
CA ARG A 37 -7.18 -5.74 3.85
C ARG A 37 -6.81 -6.86 2.86
N PRO A 38 -6.14 -6.53 1.76
CA PRO A 38 -5.70 -7.54 0.81
C PRO A 38 -4.70 -8.48 1.48
N SER A 39 -4.71 -9.74 1.03
CA SER A 39 -3.70 -10.71 1.47
C SER A 39 -2.31 -10.28 0.99
N PHE A 40 -1.26 -10.70 1.69
CA PHE A 40 0.12 -10.44 1.26
C PHE A 40 0.40 -10.93 -0.17
N SER A 41 -0.21 -12.04 -0.57
CA SER A 41 -0.12 -12.56 -1.95
C SER A 41 -0.73 -11.60 -2.98
N ASN A 42 -1.89 -10.98 -2.68
CA ASN A 42 -2.49 -9.98 -3.56
C ASN A 42 -1.66 -8.70 -3.63
N ILE A 43 -1.11 -8.26 -2.50
CA ILE A 43 -0.21 -7.09 -2.45
C ILE A 43 1.03 -7.36 -3.31
N MET A 44 1.64 -8.53 -3.16
CA MET A 44 2.83 -8.94 -3.90
C MET A 44 2.55 -9.07 -5.40
N ASP A 45 1.40 -9.59 -5.81
CA ASP A 45 1.02 -9.69 -7.23
C ASP A 45 0.87 -8.30 -7.88
N ARG A 46 0.17 -7.38 -7.21
CA ARG A 46 0.02 -5.98 -7.65
C ARG A 46 1.36 -5.26 -7.71
N LEU A 47 2.16 -5.41 -6.66
CA LEU A 47 3.49 -4.81 -6.58
C LEU A 47 4.43 -5.38 -7.65
N LYS A 48 4.40 -6.69 -7.91
CA LYS A 48 5.16 -7.33 -9.00
C LYS A 48 4.76 -6.76 -10.35
N SER A 49 3.48 -6.52 -10.60
CA SER A 49 3.01 -5.89 -11.84
C SER A 49 3.58 -4.48 -12.04
N LEU A 50 3.75 -3.72 -10.95
CA LEU A 50 4.30 -2.37 -10.95
C LEU A 50 5.83 -2.32 -11.02
N ILE A 51 6.50 -3.30 -10.42
CA ILE A 51 7.96 -3.45 -10.42
C ILE A 51 8.44 -4.21 -11.66
N LYS A 52 7.55 -4.71 -12.53
CA LYS A 52 7.98 -5.22 -13.85
C LYS A 52 8.85 -4.15 -14.47
N PRO A 53 10.15 -4.41 -14.69
CA PRO A 53 11.02 -3.42 -15.31
C PRO A 53 10.40 -3.15 -16.67
N SER A 54 9.88 -1.95 -16.87
CA SER A 54 9.83 -1.40 -18.21
C SER A 54 11.29 -1.17 -18.58
N THR A 55 11.93 -2.24 -19.05
CA THR A 55 13.26 -2.20 -19.65
C THR A 55 13.06 -2.71 -21.08
N PRO A 56 13.60 -1.97 -22.06
CA PRO A 56 13.17 -1.94 -23.47
C PRO A 56 13.28 -3.25 -24.24
#